data_AF-A0A518GU49-F1
#
_entry.id   AF-A0A518GU49-F1
#
_cell.length_a   1.000
_cell.length_b   1.000
_cell.length_c   1.000
_cell.angle_alpha   90.00
_cell.angle_beta   90.00
_cell.angle_gamma   90.00
#
_symmetry.space_group_name_H-M   'P 1'
#
loop_
_entity.id
_entity.type
_entity.pdbx_description
1 polymer ?
#
loop_
_entity_poly.entity_id
_entity_poly.type
_entity_poly.pdbx_seq_one_letter_code
_entity_poly.pdbx_strand_id
1 'polypeptide(L)'
;MSLLINALYRDEAGFIVSAELVLVSTIAVLAMIVGLSEVALNVNNELEDVGSAYGKMSQAYQYYGLEGHNACFSGSSWYEVIDFCDEDNNIVPNNDFLGERI
;
A
#
# COMPACT_ATOMS: atom_id res chain seq x y z
N MET A 1 -39.64 -29.66 37.20
CA MET A 1 -38.18 -29.74 37.00
C MET A 1 -37.78 -30.65 35.82
N SER A 2 -38.49 -31.76 35.57
CA SER A 2 -38.14 -32.72 34.50
C SER A 2 -38.31 -32.18 33.06
N LEU A 3 -39.26 -31.27 32.82
CA LEU A 3 -39.52 -30.72 31.48
C LEU A 3 -38.36 -29.88 30.93
N LEU A 4 -37.71 -29.08 31.78
CA LEU A 4 -36.60 -28.21 31.37
C LEU A 4 -35.35 -29.04 31.07
N ILE A 5 -35.10 -30.09 31.87
CA ILE A 5 -33.99 -31.02 31.66
C ILE A 5 -34.20 -31.86 30.38
N ASN A 6 -35.44 -32.32 30.10
CA ASN A 6 -35.75 -33.02 28.86
C ASN A 6 -35.70 -32.11 27.63
N ALA A 7 -36.04 -30.83 27.77
CA ALA A 7 -35.93 -29.85 26.70
C ALA A 7 -34.46 -29.62 26.33
N LEU A 8 -33.58 -29.41 27.32
CA LEU A 8 -32.13 -29.26 27.10
C LEU A 8 -31.48 -30.54 26.54
N TYR A 9 -31.92 -31.73 26.97
CA TYR A 9 -31.37 -33.00 26.51
C TYR A 9 -31.79 -33.36 25.07
N ARG A 10 -32.88 -32.78 24.57
CA ARG A 10 -33.39 -32.97 23.20
C ARG A 10 -33.14 -31.73 22.33
N ASP A 11 -32.41 -30.75 22.85
CA ASP A 11 -32.06 -29.53 22.13
C ASP A 11 -30.84 -29.77 21.23
N GLU A 12 -31.11 -30.36 20.06
CA GLU A 12 -30.13 -30.50 18.97
C GLU A 12 -29.84 -29.16 18.27
N ALA A 13 -30.49 -28.05 18.68
CA ALA A 13 -30.20 -26.70 18.18
C ALA A 13 -29.04 -26.02 18.93
N GLY A 14 -28.43 -26.71 19.90
CA GLY A 14 -27.16 -26.32 20.49
C GLY A 14 -26.03 -26.56 19.49
N PHE A 15 -25.41 -25.50 19.00
CA PHE A 15 -24.16 -25.57 18.23
C PHE A 15 -23.07 -26.20 19.11
N ILE A 16 -22.89 -27.52 19.01
CA ILE A 16 -21.76 -28.20 19.61
C ILE A 16 -20.54 -27.71 18.82
N VAL A 17 -19.70 -26.92 19.48
CA VAL A 17 -18.37 -26.56 18.99
C VAL A 17 -17.58 -27.85 18.86
N SER A 18 -17.73 -28.54 17.73
CA SER A 18 -16.99 -29.76 17.43
C SER A 18 -15.54 -29.39 17.14
N ALA A 19 -14.62 -30.31 17.42
CA ALA A 19 -13.21 -30.12 17.10
C ALA A 19 -12.98 -29.82 15.60
N GLU A 20 -13.84 -30.36 14.73
CA GLU A 20 -13.79 -30.18 13.28
C GLU A 20 -14.16 -28.74 12.88
N LEU A 21 -15.15 -28.14 13.56
CA LEU A 21 -15.55 -26.77 13.25
C LEU A 21 -14.52 -25.75 13.75
N VAL A 22 -13.90 -26.02 14.91
CA VAL A 22 -12.75 -25.24 15.38
C VAL A 22 -11.61 -25.29 14.37
N LEU A 23 -11.29 -26.48 13.85
CA LEU A 23 -10.27 -26.64 12.80
C LEU A 23 -10.60 -25.82 11.54
N VAL A 24 -11.83 -25.89 11.02
CA VAL A 24 -12.24 -25.10 9.85
C VAL A 24 -12.16 -23.60 10.13
N SER A 25 -12.62 -23.15 11.31
CA SER A 25 -12.58 -21.72 11.67
C SER A 25 -11.17 -21.17 11.76
N THR A 26 -10.22 -21.93 12.30
CA THR A 26 -8.81 -21.51 12.40
C THR A 26 -8.13 -21.41 11.04
N ILE A 27 -8.39 -22.37 10.14
CA ILE A 27 -7.91 -22.30 8.75
C ILE A 27 -8.50 -21.08 8.04
N ALA A 28 -9.79 -20.81 8.23
CA ALA A 28 -10.45 -19.65 7.62
C ALA A 28 -9.85 -18.32 8.10
N VAL A 29 -9.57 -18.19 9.41
CA VAL A 29 -8.92 -16.99 9.97
C VAL A 29 -7.49 -16.83 9.44
N LEU A 30 -6.70 -17.91 9.39
CA LEU A 30 -5.34 -17.86 8.85
C LEU A 30 -5.34 -17.46 7.37
N ALA A 31 -6.22 -18.04 6.57
CA ALA A 31 -6.37 -17.70 5.16
C ALA A 31 -6.78 -16.23 4.96
N MET A 32 -7.67 -15.71 5.82
CA MET A 32 -8.09 -14.31 5.79
C MET A 32 -6.95 -13.35 6.15
N ILE A 33 -6.16 -13.65 7.18
CA ILE A 33 -5.02 -12.82 7.61
C ILE A 33 -3.96 -12.77 6.51
N VAL A 34 -3.59 -13.93 5.94
CA VAL A 34 -2.63 -14.00 4.84
C VAL A 34 -3.17 -13.26 3.63
N GLY A 35 -4.44 -13.51 3.25
CA GLY A 35 -5.07 -12.82 2.12
C GLY A 35 -5.09 -11.30 2.30
N LEU A 36 -5.39 -10.80 3.50
CA LEU A 36 -5.38 -9.37 3.80
C LEU A 36 -3.97 -8.77 3.75
N SER A 37 -2.96 -9.52 4.21
CA SER A 37 -1.56 -9.10 4.13
C SER A 37 -1.10 -8.95 2.68
N GLU A 38 -1.41 -9.91 1.82
CA GLU A 38 -1.06 -9.85 0.40
C GLU A 38 -1.79 -8.71 -0.31
N VAL A 39 -3.08 -8.49 -0.01
CA VAL A 39 -3.82 -7.35 -0.56
C VAL A 39 -3.19 -6.03 -0.15
N ALA A 40 -2.80 -5.88 1.12
CA ALA A 40 -2.17 -4.65 1.61
C ALA A 40 -0.82 -4.38 0.91
N LEU A 41 0.02 -5.41 0.77
CA LEU A 41 1.30 -5.28 0.06
C LEU A 41 1.08 -4.93 -1.41
N ASN A 42 0.17 -5.62 -2.09
CA ASN A 42 -0.08 -5.40 -3.51
C ASN A 42 -0.65 -4.01 -3.78
N VAL A 43 -1.56 -3.51 -2.93
CA VAL A 43 -2.07 -2.13 -3.04
C VAL A 43 -0.96 -1.10 -2.87
N ASN A 44 -0.03 -1.31 -1.92
CA ASN A 44 1.09 -0.40 -1.75
C ASN A 44 2.01 -0.37 -2.97
N ASN A 45 2.31 -1.54 -3.56
CA ASN A 45 3.12 -1.62 -4.77
C ASN A 45 2.45 -0.91 -5.96
N GLU A 46 1.14 -1.07 -6.15
CA GLU A 46 0.43 -0.35 -7.22
C GLU A 46 0.41 1.16 -6.99
N LEU A 47 0.30 1.61 -5.74
CA LEU A 47 0.39 3.04 -5.41
C LEU A 47 1.80 3.60 -5.64
N GLU A 48 2.83 2.79 -5.41
CA GLU A 48 4.20 3.11 -5.75
C GLU A 48 4.37 3.29 -7.26
N ASP A 49 3.88 2.33 -8.05
CA ASP A 49 3.95 2.38 -9.51
C ASP A 49 3.22 3.61 -10.06
N VAL A 50 2.07 3.98 -9.47
CA VAL A 50 1.37 5.23 -9.80
C VAL A 50 2.20 6.47 -9.43
N GLY A 51 2.85 6.46 -8.28
CA GLY A 51 3.72 7.55 -7.82
C GLY A 51 4.93 7.74 -8.74
N SER A 52 5.63 6.66 -9.07
CA SER A 52 6.75 6.63 -10.01
C SER A 52 6.33 7.07 -11.42
N ALA A 53 5.17 6.60 -11.91
CA ALA A 53 4.65 7.04 -13.20
C ALA A 53 4.40 8.56 -13.25
N TYR A 54 3.99 9.16 -12.13
CA TYR A 54 3.83 10.60 -12.02
C TYR A 54 5.19 11.34 -11.97
N GLY A 55 6.15 10.83 -11.19
CA GLY A 55 7.51 11.40 -11.12
C GLY A 55 8.26 11.32 -12.45
N LYS A 56 8.07 10.26 -13.23
CA LYS A 56 8.65 10.09 -14.58
C LYS A 56 8.10 11.07 -15.63
N MET A 57 7.04 11.82 -15.31
CA MET A 57 6.61 12.92 -16.16
C MET A 57 7.64 14.05 -16.09
N SER A 58 8.17 14.50 -17.23
CA SER A 58 9.18 15.55 -17.24
C SER A 58 8.66 16.85 -16.58
N GLN A 59 9.20 17.16 -15.40
CA GLN A 59 8.90 18.39 -14.64
C GLN A 59 9.87 19.54 -14.98
N ALA A 60 10.85 19.28 -15.86
CA ALA A 60 11.81 20.27 -16.30
C ALA A 60 11.18 21.27 -17.28
N TYR A 61 11.57 22.54 -17.17
CA TYR A 61 11.18 23.56 -18.13
C TYR A 61 12.34 24.49 -18.44
N GLN A 62 12.37 25.04 -19.65
CA GLN A 62 13.32 26.07 -20.03
C GLN A 62 12.67 26.99 -21.04
N TYR A 63 12.71 28.30 -20.77
CA TYR A 63 12.41 29.31 -21.77
C TYR A 63 13.49 30.38 -21.78
N TYR A 64 13.80 30.83 -22.98
CA TYR A 64 14.80 31.87 -23.20
C TYR A 64 14.16 33.25 -23.06
N GLY A 65 14.91 34.19 -22.51
CA GLY A 65 14.52 35.59 -22.49
C GLY A 65 14.76 36.26 -23.84
N LEU A 66 14.26 37.50 -23.98
CA LEU A 66 14.38 38.28 -25.21
C LEU A 66 15.62 39.17 -25.15
N GLU A 67 16.45 39.11 -26.18
CA GLU A 67 17.64 39.96 -26.32
C GLU A 67 17.48 40.88 -27.54
N GLY A 68 17.70 42.18 -27.33
CA GLY A 68 17.72 43.21 -28.37
C GLY A 68 18.94 44.12 -28.21
N HIS A 69 19.15 45.02 -29.16
CA HIS A 69 20.39 45.80 -29.29
C HIS A 69 20.82 46.60 -28.05
N ASN A 70 19.89 47.00 -27.17
CA ASN A 70 20.17 47.77 -25.95
C ASN A 70 19.47 47.22 -24.69
N ALA A 71 18.87 46.03 -24.77
CA ALA A 71 18.12 45.46 -23.65
C ALA A 71 18.10 43.94 -23.71
N CYS A 72 18.25 43.32 -22.54
CA CYS A 72 18.16 41.88 -22.35
C CYS A 72 17.16 41.61 -21.23
N PHE A 73 16.22 40.70 -21.48
CA PHE A 73 15.40 40.07 -20.45
C PHE A 73 15.95 38.68 -20.17
N SER A 74 16.09 38.32 -18.89
CA SER A 74 16.51 36.96 -18.51
C SER A 74 15.38 35.97 -18.76
N GLY A 75 15.74 34.77 -19.24
CA GLY A 75 14.85 33.61 -19.21
C GLY A 75 14.83 32.95 -17.83
N SER A 76 14.10 31.83 -17.71
CA SER A 76 14.24 30.93 -16.57
C SER A 76 14.19 29.47 -16.99
N SER A 77 14.85 28.64 -16.17
CA SER A 77 14.88 27.19 -16.37
C SER A 77 14.82 26.49 -15.03
N TRP A 78 14.20 25.31 -15.03
CA TRP A 78 14.22 24.35 -13.95
C TRP A 78 14.56 22.98 -14.52
N TYR A 79 15.47 22.26 -13.86
CA TYR A 79 15.85 20.90 -14.22
C TYR A 79 15.53 20.00 -13.04
N GLU A 80 14.97 18.85 -13.35
CA GLU A 80 14.74 17.78 -12.38
C GLU A 80 16.07 17.10 -12.03
N VAL A 81 16.24 16.78 -10.75
CA VAL A 81 17.36 16.00 -10.23
C VAL A 81 16.76 14.74 -9.63
N ILE A 82 17.28 13.58 -10.03
CA ILE A 82 16.81 12.29 -9.55
C ILE A 82 17.02 12.20 -8.04
N ASP A 83 15.97 11.88 -7.30
CA ASP A 83 16.00 11.65 -5.86
C ASP A 83 15.66 10.20 -5.45
N PHE A 84 15.68 9.91 -4.16
CA PHE A 84 15.42 8.56 -3.63
C PHE A 84 14.00 8.05 -3.95
N CYS A 85 13.04 8.95 -4.06
CA CYS A 85 11.65 8.63 -4.36
C CYS A 85 11.39 8.40 -5.85
N ASP A 86 12.40 8.57 -6.71
CA ASP A 86 12.33 8.31 -8.15
C ASP A 86 12.70 6.87 -8.53
N GLU A 87 13.22 6.07 -7.58
CA GLU A 87 13.54 4.65 -7.81
C GLU A 87 12.30 3.75 -7.69
N ASP A 88 12.19 2.75 -8.59
CA ASP A 88 11.10 1.78 -8.60
C ASP A 88 11.35 0.62 -7.60
N ASN A 89 10.30 0.15 -6.92
CA ASN A 89 10.29 -0.99 -5.99
C ASN A 89 11.09 -0.77 -4.69
N ASN A 90 11.05 0.44 -4.14
CA ASN A 90 11.74 0.81 -2.91
C ASN A 90 10.89 0.54 -1.65
N ILE A 91 9.59 0.25 -1.75
CA ILE A 91 8.74 -0.11 -0.60
C ILE A 91 9.10 -1.53 -0.11
N VAL A 92 10.27 -1.69 0.49
CA VAL A 92 10.70 -2.91 1.15
C VAL A 92 11.07 -2.64 2.61
N PRO A 93 10.77 -3.57 3.53
CA PRO A 93 11.11 -3.41 4.92
C PRO A 93 12.61 -3.68 5.13
N ASN A 94 13.47 -2.68 4.85
CA ASN A 94 14.80 -2.45 5.46
C ASN A 94 15.77 -1.57 4.63
N ASN A 95 15.38 -0.93 3.53
CA ASN A 95 16.37 -0.37 2.62
C ASN A 95 16.72 1.10 2.82
N ASP A 96 16.18 1.85 3.80
CA ASP A 96 16.79 3.15 4.13
C ASP A 96 16.58 3.70 5.55
N PHE A 97 17.66 3.69 6.33
CA PHE A 97 17.76 4.37 7.64
C PHE A 97 18.41 5.75 7.54
N LEU A 98 18.92 6.14 6.38
CA LEU A 98 19.83 7.27 6.27
C LEU A 98 19.21 8.58 5.80
N GLY A 99 17.98 8.57 5.26
CA GLY A 99 17.20 9.75 4.90
C GLY A 99 18.00 10.84 4.17
N GLU A 100 17.84 10.93 2.85
CA GLU A 100 18.28 12.02 1.97
C GLU A 100 19.25 13.08 2.57
N ARG A 101 20.55 12.91 2.28
CA ARG A 101 21.50 14.02 2.36
C ARG A 101 21.39 14.83 1.07
N ILE A 102 20.61 15.92 1.13
CA ILE A 102 20.73 17.08 0.23
C ILE A 102 22.17 17.58 0.12
#